data_AF-A0A7C4NAC3-F1
#
_entry.id   AF-A0A7C4NAC3-F1
#
_cell.length_a   1.000
_cell.length_b   1.000
_cell.length_c   1.000
_cell.angle_alpha   90.00
_cell.angle_beta   90.00
_cell.angle_gamma   90.00
#
_symmetry.space_group_name_H-M   'P 1'
#
loop_
_entity.id
_entity.type
_entity.pdbx_description
1 polymer ?
#
loop_
_entity_poly.entity_id
_entity_poly.type
_entity_poly.pdbx_seq_one_letter_code
_entity_poly.pdbx_strand_id
1 'polypeptide(L)'
;MLTFTTFASVLDAEGNPRDAGVLFPAGTRRIRVFFRATGVNNGATWSVFCYKGDELIDQYVGLWQWGARAQTGRAFCAIDGSLGRYRVTAFLGTQQQFEESFDVIDVPAAAPVATPAPESPPPDSTPAPEGTPAG
;
A
#
# COMPACT_ATOMS: atom_id res chain seq x y z
N MET A 1 12.27 -5.02 18.06
CA MET A 1 11.20 -5.84 17.45
C MET A 1 10.74 -5.17 16.17
N LEU A 2 10.48 -5.97 15.13
CA LEU A 2 9.75 -5.54 13.93
C LEU A 2 8.37 -6.22 13.94
N THR A 3 7.33 -5.48 13.59
CA THR A 3 5.96 -5.97 13.56
C THR A 3 5.34 -5.57 12.24
N PHE A 4 4.88 -6.55 11.46
CA PHE A 4 4.21 -6.28 10.19
C PHE A 4 2.97 -5.41 10.38
N THR A 5 2.72 -4.54 9.40
CA THR A 5 1.52 -3.70 9.35
C THR A 5 0.67 -4.05 8.15
N THR A 6 1.22 -3.94 6.94
CA THR A 6 0.48 -4.18 5.69
C THR A 6 1.43 -4.27 4.49
N PHE A 7 0.95 -4.79 3.36
CA PHE A 7 1.58 -4.59 2.06
C PHE A 7 0.86 -3.49 1.28
N ALA A 8 1.56 -2.82 0.37
CA ALA A 8 0.93 -1.93 -0.60
C ALA A 8 1.72 -1.84 -1.91
N SER A 9 1.02 -1.67 -3.03
CA SER A 9 1.64 -1.44 -4.34
C SER A 9 1.76 0.05 -4.69
N VAL A 10 0.87 0.89 -4.14
CA VAL A 10 0.79 2.32 -4.41
C VAL A 10 0.99 3.13 -3.12
N LEU A 11 1.47 4.37 -3.24
CA LEU A 11 1.53 5.33 -2.14
C LEU A 11 0.72 6.59 -2.50
N ASP A 12 0.19 7.28 -1.49
CA ASP A 12 -0.31 8.65 -1.65
C ASP A 12 0.86 9.67 -1.71
N ALA A 13 0.52 10.96 -1.81
CA ALA A 13 1.52 12.04 -1.90
C ALA A 13 2.34 12.19 -0.61
N GLU A 14 1.76 11.79 0.52
CA GLU A 14 2.33 11.80 1.86
C GLU A 14 3.20 10.55 2.14
N GLY A 15 3.21 9.59 1.21
CA GLY A 15 4.00 8.36 1.30
C GLY A 15 3.36 7.24 2.12
N ASN A 16 2.08 7.38 2.48
CA ASN A 16 1.29 6.33 3.13
C ASN A 16 0.84 5.29 2.10
N PRO A 17 0.61 4.04 2.53
CA PRO A 17 0.12 2.99 1.65
C PRO A 17 -1.27 3.34 1.09
N ARG A 18 -1.38 3.34 -0.24
CA ARG A 18 -2.64 3.32 -0.99
C ARG A 18 -2.82 1.91 -1.56
N ASP A 19 -4.05 1.41 -1.57
CA ASP A 19 -4.38 0.03 -1.94
C ASP A 19 -3.63 -0.99 -1.08
N ALA A 20 -3.66 -0.74 0.23
CA ALA A 20 -3.07 -1.63 1.22
C ALA A 20 -3.85 -2.96 1.27
N GLY A 21 -3.15 -4.09 1.33
CA GLY A 21 -3.82 -5.38 1.36
C GLY A 21 -2.89 -6.56 1.14
N VAL A 22 -3.49 -7.71 0.86
CA VAL A 22 -2.78 -8.98 0.59
C VAL A 22 -3.11 -9.53 -0.79
N LEU A 23 -3.89 -8.80 -1.59
CA LEU A 23 -4.24 -9.16 -2.96
C LEU A 23 -3.82 -8.04 -3.89
N PHE A 24 -3.06 -8.37 -4.93
CA PHE A 24 -2.57 -7.41 -5.91
C PHE A 24 -2.89 -7.88 -7.34
N PRO A 25 -3.15 -6.95 -8.28
CA PRO A 25 -3.44 -7.33 -9.65
C PRO A 25 -2.19 -7.83 -10.36
N ALA A 26 -2.40 -8.71 -11.34
CA ALA A 26 -1.40 -9.16 -12.30
C ALA A 26 -0.61 -7.99 -12.89
N GLY A 27 0.69 -8.19 -13.11
CA GLY A 27 1.59 -7.15 -13.62
C GLY A 27 2.07 -6.15 -12.56
N THR A 28 1.63 -6.24 -11.30
CA THR A 28 2.23 -5.47 -10.20
C THR A 28 3.69 -5.89 -10.02
N ARG A 29 4.64 -4.96 -10.16
CA ARG A 29 6.09 -5.27 -10.10
C ARG A 29 6.79 -4.86 -8.81
N ARG A 30 6.08 -4.17 -7.92
CA ARG A 30 6.66 -3.64 -6.70
C ARG A 30 5.66 -3.70 -5.56
N ILE A 31 6.02 -4.45 -4.54
CA ILE A 31 5.27 -4.53 -3.28
C ILE A 31 6.11 -3.89 -2.18
N ARG A 32 5.47 -2.99 -1.43
CA ARG A 32 6.05 -2.34 -0.26
C ARG A 32 5.60 -3.10 0.98
N VAL A 33 6.54 -3.36 1.87
CA VAL A 33 6.28 -4.03 3.15
C VAL A 33 6.35 -2.96 4.23
N PHE A 34 5.22 -2.68 4.87
CA PHE A 34 5.15 -1.73 5.98
C PHE A 34 5.20 -2.49 7.30
N PHE A 35 5.98 -1.97 8.24
CA PHE A 35 6.13 -2.53 9.56
C PHE A 35 6.38 -1.44 10.60
N ARG A 36 6.09 -1.74 11.86
CA ARG A 36 6.53 -0.95 13.01
C ARG A 36 7.83 -1.52 13.54
N ALA A 37 8.80 -0.65 13.78
CA ALA A 37 10.02 -0.99 14.51
C ALA A 37 9.98 -0.32 15.88
N THR A 38 10.32 -1.05 16.94
CA THR A 38 10.40 -0.52 18.31
C THR A 38 11.55 -1.20 19.05
N GLY A 39 12.36 -0.40 19.75
CA GLY A 39 13.50 -0.90 20.53
C GLY A 39 14.62 -1.51 19.68
N VAL A 40 14.78 -1.07 18.42
CA VAL A 40 15.86 -1.53 17.53
C VAL A 40 17.02 -0.54 17.60
N ASN A 41 18.15 -0.98 18.13
CA ASN A 41 19.32 -0.12 18.26
C ASN A 41 20.02 0.12 16.91
N ASN A 42 20.69 1.26 16.80
CA ASN A 42 21.53 1.53 15.63
C ASN A 42 22.64 0.49 15.50
N GLY A 43 22.93 0.09 14.27
CA GLY A 43 23.89 -0.96 13.96
C GLY A 43 23.35 -2.39 14.06
N ALA A 44 22.10 -2.59 14.50
CA ALA A 44 21.48 -3.91 14.42
C ALA A 44 21.24 -4.31 12.95
N THR A 45 21.67 -5.50 12.55
CA THR A 45 21.35 -6.04 11.23
C THR A 45 19.87 -6.32 11.13
N TRP A 46 19.24 -5.93 10.02
CA TRP A 46 17.89 -6.31 9.68
C TRP A 46 17.82 -6.71 8.22
N SER A 47 16.87 -7.58 7.90
CA SER A 47 16.70 -8.07 6.54
C SER A 47 15.25 -8.39 6.24
N VAL A 48 14.94 -8.36 4.95
CA VAL A 48 13.65 -8.75 4.39
C VAL A 48 13.94 -9.61 3.17
N PHE A 49 13.40 -10.81 3.14
CA PHE A 49 13.54 -11.76 2.04
C PHE A 49 12.16 -11.98 1.41
N CYS A 50 12.11 -11.92 0.09
CA CYS A 50 10.89 -12.04 -0.69
C CYS A 50 10.99 -13.29 -1.55
N TYR A 51 9.98 -14.15 -1.48
CA TYR A 51 9.95 -15.45 -2.14
C TYR A 51 8.72 -15.59 -3.03
N LYS A 52 8.85 -16.37 -4.09
CA LYS A 52 7.74 -16.96 -4.83
C LYS A 52 7.82 -18.48 -4.73
N GLY A 53 6.85 -19.10 -4.03
CA GLY A 53 7.03 -20.49 -3.59
C GLY A 53 8.27 -20.62 -2.71
N ASP A 54 9.24 -21.44 -3.13
CA ASP A 54 10.52 -21.63 -2.44
C ASP A 54 11.70 -20.87 -3.09
N GLU A 55 11.45 -20.18 -4.20
CA GLU A 55 12.45 -19.37 -4.88
C GLU A 55 12.59 -18.00 -4.21
N LEU A 56 13.80 -17.62 -3.83
CA LEU A 56 14.12 -16.26 -3.39
C LEU A 56 14.19 -15.33 -4.61
N ILE A 57 13.29 -14.36 -4.69
CA ILE A 57 13.18 -13.45 -5.85
C ILE A 57 13.76 -12.06 -5.58
N ASP A 58 13.82 -11.63 -4.32
CA ASP A 58 14.42 -10.37 -3.92
C ASP A 58 14.79 -10.40 -2.43
N GLN A 59 15.75 -9.55 -2.05
CA GLN A 59 16.14 -9.40 -0.66
C GLN A 59 16.70 -8.01 -0.36
N TYR A 60 16.49 -7.59 0.88
CA TYR A 60 17.20 -6.47 1.48
C TYR A 60 17.94 -6.94 2.72
N VAL A 61 19.19 -6.53 2.88
CA VAL A 61 19.97 -6.70 4.10
C VAL A 61 20.69 -5.39 4.40
N GLY A 62 20.58 -4.91 5.64
CA GLY A 62 21.20 -3.65 6.02
C GLY A 62 21.32 -3.46 7.53
N LEU A 63 21.94 -2.35 7.90
CA LEU A 63 22.04 -1.94 9.30
C LEU A 63 20.90 -0.98 9.63
N TRP A 64 20.32 -1.14 10.81
CA TRP A 64 19.35 -0.20 11.35
C TRP A 64 20.05 1.12 11.71
N GLN A 65 19.53 2.26 11.25
CA GLN A 65 20.16 3.58 11.46
C GLN A 65 19.19 4.62 12.05
N TRP A 66 17.94 4.23 12.31
CA TRP A 66 16.87 5.17 12.66
C TRP A 66 16.59 5.28 14.16
N GLY A 67 17.41 4.64 14.99
CA GLY A 67 17.31 4.67 16.45
C GLY A 67 16.23 3.75 17.03
N ALA A 68 16.22 3.67 18.35
CA ALA A 68 15.39 2.73 19.11
C ALA A 68 13.93 3.17 19.33
N ARG A 69 13.58 4.42 19.00
CA ARG A 69 12.21 4.93 19.15
C ARG A 69 11.27 4.18 18.22
N ALA A 70 10.02 4.04 18.67
CA ALA A 70 8.97 3.44 17.87
C ALA A 70 8.74 4.25 16.59
N GLN A 71 8.79 3.61 15.43
CA GLN A 71 8.63 4.27 14.14
C GLN A 71 8.11 3.32 13.06
N THR A 72 7.60 3.89 11.98
CA THR A 72 7.21 3.12 10.79
C THR A 72 8.44 2.90 9.92
N GLY A 73 8.72 1.64 9.62
CA GLY A 73 9.71 1.22 8.64
C GLY A 73 9.04 0.75 7.35
N ARG A 74 9.82 0.73 6.27
CA ARG A 74 9.39 0.22 4.97
C ARG A 74 10.52 -0.53 4.28
N ALA A 75 10.19 -1.69 3.74
CA ALA A 75 11.02 -2.43 2.79
C ALA A 75 10.31 -2.58 1.45
N PHE A 76 11.03 -3.12 0.47
CA PHE A 76 10.53 -3.33 -0.88
C PHE A 76 10.82 -4.77 -1.32
N CYS A 77 9.87 -5.37 -2.02
CA CYS A 77 10.04 -6.56 -2.81
C CYS A 77 9.82 -6.20 -4.28
N ALA A 78 10.86 -6.34 -5.11
CA ALA A 78 10.74 -6.37 -6.56
C ALA A 78 10.18 -7.74 -6.97
N ILE A 79 9.09 -7.74 -7.74
CA ILE A 79 8.46 -8.96 -8.24
C ILE A 79 8.27 -8.85 -9.76
N ASP A 80 8.14 -9.99 -10.42
CA ASP A 80 7.93 -10.09 -11.87
C ASP A 80 6.47 -9.78 -12.29
N GLY A 81 5.55 -9.78 -11.33
CA GLY A 81 4.12 -9.52 -11.52
C GLY A 81 3.35 -10.71 -12.08
N SER A 82 3.96 -11.90 -12.08
CA SER A 82 3.27 -13.12 -12.46
C SER A 82 2.30 -13.55 -11.36
N LEU A 83 1.28 -14.33 -11.74
CA LEU A 83 0.28 -14.80 -10.78
C LEU A 83 0.89 -15.74 -9.74
N GLY A 84 0.29 -15.75 -8.56
CA GLY A 84 0.57 -16.71 -7.49
C GLY A 84 0.85 -16.07 -6.15
N ARG A 85 1.19 -16.93 -5.19
CA ARG A 85 1.51 -16.55 -3.82
C ARG A 85 2.97 -16.18 -3.67
N TYR A 86 3.19 -15.06 -2.98
CA TYR A 86 4.49 -14.57 -2.57
C TYR A 86 4.56 -14.55 -1.05
N ARG A 87 5.76 -14.80 -0.52
CA ARG A 87 6.03 -14.81 0.92
C ARG A 87 7.13 -13.81 1.25
N VAL A 88 6.97 -13.10 2.34
CA VAL A 88 7.94 -12.12 2.84
C VAL A 88 8.29 -12.48 4.26
N THR A 89 9.58 -12.65 4.53
CA THR A 89 10.10 -12.96 5.86
C THR A 89 11.09 -11.89 6.29
N ALA A 90 10.91 -11.33 7.48
CA ALA A 90 11.79 -10.28 8.01
C ALA A 90 12.53 -10.74 9.28
N PHE A 91 13.78 -10.30 9.41
CA PHE A 91 14.66 -10.68 10.51
C PHE A 91 15.29 -9.46 11.18
N LEU A 92 15.58 -9.59 12.48
CA LEU A 92 16.55 -8.77 13.21
C LEU A 92 17.68 -9.69 13.65
N GLY A 93 18.89 -9.45 13.16
CA GLY A 93 19.99 -10.40 13.24
C GLY A 93 19.59 -11.72 12.58
N THR A 94 19.63 -12.81 13.34
CA THR A 94 19.20 -14.15 12.91
C THR A 94 17.77 -14.49 13.37
N GLN A 95 17.13 -13.62 14.16
CA GLN A 95 15.80 -13.88 14.71
C GLN A 95 14.72 -13.41 13.75
N GLN A 96 13.90 -14.35 13.27
CA GLN A 96 12.70 -14.02 12.51
C GLN A 96 11.76 -13.17 13.36
N GLN A 97 11.26 -12.09 12.76
CA GLN A 97 10.35 -11.15 13.39
C GLN A 97 8.92 -11.37 12.91
N PHE A 98 8.73 -11.49 11.60
CA PHE A 98 7.44 -11.80 10.99
C PHE A 98 7.63 -12.55 9.67
N GLU A 99 6.58 -13.25 9.27
CA GLU A 99 6.43 -13.86 7.96
C GLU A 99 4.99 -13.64 7.51
N GLU A 100 4.83 -13.11 6.31
CA GLU A 100 3.54 -12.75 5.76
C GLU A 100 3.48 -13.09 4.28
N SER A 101 2.26 -13.22 3.74
CA SER A 101 2.06 -13.57 2.33
C SER A 101 1.08 -12.63 1.65
N PHE A 102 1.28 -12.46 0.35
CA PHE A 102 0.32 -11.80 -0.54
C PHE A 102 0.15 -12.61 -1.81
N ASP A 103 -0.98 -12.44 -2.47
CA ASP A 103 -1.29 -13.13 -3.71
C ASP A 103 -1.38 -12.10 -4.86
N VAL A 104 -0.69 -12.39 -5.96
CA VAL A 104 -0.90 -11.71 -7.23
C VAL A 104 -1.93 -12.52 -8.00
N ILE A 105 -3.09 -11.92 -8.22
CA ILE A 105 -4.24 -12.57 -8.83
C ILE A 105 -4.64 -11.84 -10.11
N ASP A 106 -5.34 -12.57 -10.98
CA ASP A 106 -5.99 -11.96 -12.13
C ASP A 106 -7.26 -11.27 -11.62
N VAL A 107 -7.12 -9.99 -11.25
CA VAL A 107 -8.28 -9.14 -10.98
C VAL A 107 -8.69 -8.55 -12.32
N PRO A 108 -9.94 -8.75 -12.79
CA PRO A 108 -10.42 -7.96 -13.92
C PRO A 108 -10.25 -6.49 -13.52
N ALA A 109 -9.52 -5.72 -14.33
CA ALA A 109 -9.23 -4.31 -14.05
C ALA A 109 -10.52 -3.66 -13.55
N ALA A 110 -10.55 -3.22 -12.29
CA ALA A 110 -11.68 -2.49 -11.78
C ALA A 110 -11.93 -1.38 -12.79
N ALA A 111 -13.07 -1.42 -13.47
CA ALA A 111 -13.43 -0.40 -14.43
C ALA A 111 -13.16 0.94 -13.74
N PRO A 112 -12.48 1.91 -14.37
CA PRO A 112 -12.18 3.18 -13.73
C PRO A 112 -13.50 3.66 -13.14
N VAL A 113 -13.56 3.79 -11.82
CA VAL A 113 -14.73 4.36 -11.16
C VAL A 113 -14.81 5.76 -11.73
N ALA A 114 -15.74 5.98 -12.67
CA ALA A 114 -15.93 7.27 -13.27
C ALA A 114 -16.12 8.25 -12.11
N THR A 115 -15.30 9.31 -12.06
CA THR A 115 -15.57 10.44 -11.19
C THR A 115 -17.04 10.82 -11.40
N PRO A 116 -17.88 10.86 -10.34
CA PRO A 116 -19.25 11.31 -10.52
C PRO A 116 -19.19 12.67 -11.21
N ALA A 117 -19.87 12.77 -12.36
CA ALA A 117 -19.99 14.04 -13.06
C ALA A 117 -20.54 15.07 -12.06
N PRO A 118 -20.03 16.31 -12.02
CA PRO A 118 -20.63 17.34 -11.18
C PRO A 118 -22.12 17.41 -11.50
N GLU A 119 -22.94 17.23 -10.47
CA GLU A 119 -24.39 17.34 -10.58
C GLU A 119 -24.70 18.71 -11.18
N SER A 120 -25.29 18.71 -12.38
CA SER A 120 -25.66 19.96 -13.03
C SER A 120 -26.61 20.71 -12.09
N PRO A 121 -26.37 22.00 -11.80
CA PRO A 121 -27.29 22.75 -10.95
C PRO A 121 -28.69 22.74 -11.59
N PRO A 122 -29.76 22.62 -10.78
CA PRO A 122 -31.13 22.62 -11.29
C PRO A 122 -31.40 23.90 -12.09
N PRO A 123 -32.24 23.85 -13.14
CA PRO A 123 -32.57 25.02 -13.92
C PRO A 123 -33.18 26.09 -13.02
N ASP A 124 -32.59 27.29 -13.10
CA ASP A 124 -32.98 28.49 -12.38
C ASP A 124 -34.48 28.74 -12.61
N SER A 125 -35.29 28.47 -11.58
CA SER A 125 -36.72 28.73 -11.62
C SER A 125 -36.89 30.23 -11.47
N THR A 126 -36.92 30.93 -12.61
CA THR A 126 -37.30 32.34 -12.67
C THR A 126 -38.73 32.47 -12.10
N PRO A 127 -38.95 33.19 -10.98
CA PRO A 127 -40.31 33.46 -10.54
C PRO A 127 -40.93 34.52 -11.46
N ALA A 128 -42.13 34.22 -11.97
CA ALA A 128 -42.97 35.22 -12.60
C ALA A 128 -43.42 36.25 -11.56
N PRO A 129 -43.36 37.56 -11.84
CA PRO A 129 -44.24 38.50 -11.18
C PRO A 129 -45.57 38.56 -11.93
N GLU A 130 -46.57 38.00 -11.27
CA GLU A 130 -47.99 38.30 -11.47
C GLU A 130 -48.28 39.77 -11.14
N GLY A 131 -49.37 40.30 -11.68
CA GLY A 131 -49.58 41.71 -11.95
C GLY A 131 -49.69 42.67 -10.77
N THR A 132 -49.90 43.95 -11.11
CA THR A 132 -50.42 44.98 -10.21
C THR A 132 -51.24 45.99 -11.03
N PRO A 133 -52.33 46.57 -10.49
CA PRO A 133 -53.50 46.97 -11.27
C PRO A 133 -53.59 48.47 -11.61
N ALA A 134 -54.58 48.77 -12.47
CA ALA A 134 -55.39 49.98 -12.64
C ALA A 134 -54.84 51.38 -12.29
N GLY A 135 -54.85 52.25 -13.30
CA GLY A 135 -54.96 53.70 -13.24
C GLY A 135 -55.52 54.22 -14.54
#